data_AF-A0A849V4Y7-F1
#
_entry.id   AF-A0A849V4Y7-F1
#
_cell.length_a   1.000
_cell.length_b   1.000
_cell.length_c   1.000
_cell.angle_alpha   90.00
_cell.angle_beta   90.00
_cell.angle_gamma   90.00
#
_symmetry.space_group_name_H-M   'P 1'
#
loop_
_entity.id
_entity.type
_entity.pdbx_description
1 polymer ?
#
loop_
_entity_poly.entity_id
_entity_poly.type
_entity_poly.pdbx_seq_one_letter_code
_entity_poly.pdbx_strand_id
1 'polypeptide(L)'
;MRQASNFRLDETVINTINVLAKDLHTTKTNVIEEAVKQYAGSLKTKRNALLQFAGSLGTSEADSILDSIQRDKNSKDIDFGL
;
A
#
# COMPACT_ATOMS: atom_id res chain seq x y z
N MET A 1 4.53 15.57 -16.85
CA MET A 1 5.64 15.02 -17.67
C MET A 1 6.26 13.85 -16.93
N ARG A 2 6.64 12.76 -17.61
CA ARG A 2 7.38 11.66 -16.95
C ARG A 2 8.79 12.15 -16.65
N GLN A 3 9.21 12.10 -15.38
CA GLN A 3 10.54 12.50 -14.96
C GLN A 3 11.45 11.28 -14.93
N ALA A 4 12.56 11.34 -15.67
CA ALA A 4 13.57 10.29 -15.62
C ALA A 4 14.21 10.27 -14.22
N SER A 5 14.23 9.10 -13.59
CA SER A 5 14.84 8.88 -12.29
C SER A 5 15.90 7.79 -12.42
N ASN A 6 17.09 8.06 -11.88
CA ASN A 6 18.20 7.11 -11.92
C ASN A 6 18.26 6.36 -10.59
N PHE A 7 18.36 5.04 -10.65
CA PHE A 7 18.47 4.17 -9.48
C PHE A 7 19.76 3.37 -9.54
N ARG A 8 20.41 3.20 -8.40
CA ARG A 8 21.47 2.19 -8.22
C ARG A 8 20.84 0.98 -7.54
N LEU A 9 21.04 -0.18 -8.14
CA LEU A 9 20.47 -1.45 -7.69
C LEU A 9 21.61 -2.45 -7.55
N ASP A 10 21.46 -3.36 -6.60
CA ASP A 10 22.39 -4.46 -6.44
C ASP A 10 22.29 -5.43 -7.62
N GLU A 11 23.38 -6.15 -7.89
CA GLU A 11 23.49 -7.06 -9.02
C GLU A 11 22.40 -8.14 -9.04
N THR A 12 22.05 -8.67 -7.86
CA THR A 12 20.97 -9.66 -7.73
C THR A 12 19.62 -9.09 -8.19
N VAL A 13 19.33 -7.83 -7.86
CA VAL A 13 18.10 -7.15 -8.27
C VAL A 13 18.08 -6.93 -9.78
N ILE A 14 19.22 -6.51 -10.34
CA ILE A 14 19.37 -6.31 -11.79
C ILE A 14 19.13 -7.64 -12.54
N ASN A 15 19.68 -8.74 -12.04
CA ASN A 15 19.48 -10.06 -12.63
C ASN A 15 18.02 -10.50 -12.60
N THR A 16 17.34 -10.31 -11.47
CA THR A 16 15.90 -10.60 -11.35
C THR A 16 15.08 -9.78 -12.34
N ILE A 17 15.36 -8.47 -12.48
CA ILE A 17 14.66 -7.60 -13.44
C ILE A 17 14.90 -8.06 -14.88
N ASN A 18 16.12 -8.51 -15.20
CA ASN A 18 16.46 -9.01 -16.53
C ASN A 18 15.68 -10.27 -16.90
N VAL A 19 15.61 -11.23 -15.96
CA VAL A 19 14.85 -12.47 -16.15
C VAL A 19 13.37 -12.15 -16.34
N LEU A 20 12.79 -11.34 -15.44
CA LEU A 20 11.39 -10.94 -15.53
C LEU A 20 11.05 -10.19 -16.83
N ALA A 21 11.91 -9.28 -17.26
CA ALA A 21 11.70 -8.56 -18.51
C ALA A 21 11.69 -9.51 -19.72
N LYS A 22 12.54 -10.53 -19.71
CA LYS A 22 12.58 -11.57 -20.75
C LYS A 22 11.33 -12.44 -20.72
N ASP A 23 10.96 -12.96 -19.55
CA ASP A 23 9.85 -13.90 -19.38
C ASP A 23 8.49 -13.25 -19.66
N LEU A 24 8.34 -11.96 -19.30
CA LEU A 24 7.12 -11.19 -19.52
C LEU A 24 7.11 -10.47 -20.87
N HIS A 25 8.12 -10.67 -21.72
CA HIS A 25 8.27 -9.99 -23.01
C HIS A 25 8.08 -8.47 -22.92
N THR A 26 8.68 -7.84 -21.91
CA THR A 26 8.50 -6.42 -21.62
C THR A 26 9.84 -5.73 -21.33
N THR A 27 9.82 -4.42 -21.10
CA THR A 27 11.04 -3.66 -20.79
C THR A 27 11.34 -3.69 -19.30
N LYS A 28 12.64 -3.59 -18.94
CA LYS A 28 13.09 -3.48 -17.54
C LYS A 28 12.42 -2.31 -16.82
N THR A 29 12.25 -1.18 -17.53
CA THR A 29 11.52 0.00 -17.03
C THR A 29 10.09 -0.35 -16.66
N ASN A 30 9.37 -1.08 -17.53
CA ASN A 30 8.00 -1.47 -17.26
C ASN A 30 7.90 -2.43 -16.05
N VAL A 31 8.83 -3.38 -15.92
CA VAL A 31 8.92 -4.25 -14.74
C VAL A 31 9.06 -3.42 -13.46
N ILE A 32 9.95 -2.42 -13.46
CA ILE A 32 10.16 -1.55 -12.29
C ILE A 32 8.93 -0.67 -12.02
N GLU A 33 8.34 -0.06 -13.05
CA GLU A 33 7.15 0.78 -12.91
C GLU A 33 5.99 0.00 -12.26
N GLU A 34 5.73 -1.23 -12.74
CA GLU A 34 4.68 -2.08 -12.19
C GLU A 34 5.00 -2.57 -10.78
N ALA A 35 6.26 -2.93 -10.49
CA ALA A 35 6.68 -3.31 -9.14
C ALA A 35 6.49 -2.15 -8.14
N VAL A 36 6.88 -0.93 -8.52
CA VAL A 36 6.70 0.27 -7.68
C VAL A 36 5.22 0.59 -7.49
N LYS A 37 4.39 0.49 -8.54
CA LYS A 37 2.93 0.66 -8.43
C LYS A 37 2.31 -0.35 -7.47
N GLN A 38 2.65 -1.63 -7.60
CA GLN A 38 2.14 -2.69 -6.72
C GLN A 38 2.58 -2.46 -5.27
N TYR A 39 3.86 -2.11 -5.04
CA TYR A 39 4.35 -1.80 -3.71
C TYR A 39 3.62 -0.60 -3.09
N ALA A 40 3.46 0.49 -3.85
CA ALA A 40 2.71 1.67 -3.40
C ALA A 40 1.24 1.34 -3.10
N GLY A 41 0.61 0.47 -3.90
CA GLY A 41 -0.73 -0.07 -3.63
C GLY A 41 -0.78 -0.84 -2.32
N SER A 42 0.17 -1.75 -2.08
CA SER A 42 0.26 -2.53 -0.85
C SER A 42 0.45 -1.66 0.40
N LEU A 43 1.21 -0.57 0.28
CA LEU A 43 1.39 0.42 1.35
C LEU A 43 0.11 1.22 1.61
N LYS A 44 -0.66 1.58 0.58
CA LYS A 44 -1.95 2.26 0.74
C LYS A 44 -2.96 1.37 1.46
N THR A 45 -3.02 0.08 1.12
CA THR A 45 -3.87 -0.89 1.80
C THR A 45 -3.46 -1.05 3.27
N LYS A 46 -2.16 -1.12 3.57
CA LYS A 46 -1.65 -1.17 4.95
C LYS A 46 -1.89 0.12 5.75
N ARG A 47 -1.91 1.29 5.09
CA ARG A 47 -2.12 2.59 5.75
C ARG A 47 -3.58 2.91 6.02
N ASN A 48 -4.52 2.35 5.27
CA ASN A 48 -5.94 2.50 5.59
C ASN A 48 -6.31 1.50 6.69
N ALA A 49 -6.07 1.88 7.94
CA ALA A 49 -6.29 1.08 9.13
C ALA A 49 -7.74 0.60 9.29
N LEU A 50 -8.69 1.11 8.52
CA LEU A 50 -10.07 0.61 8.48
C LEU A 50 -10.26 -0.50 7.43
N LEU A 51 -9.56 -0.42 6.29
CA LEU A 51 -9.67 -1.44 5.22
C LEU A 51 -8.97 -2.75 5.57
N GLN A 52 -8.00 -2.75 6.49
CA GLN A 52 -7.39 -3.99 7.01
C GLN A 52 -8.39 -4.87 7.80
N PHE A 53 -9.51 -4.30 8.24
CA PHE A 53 -10.57 -4.99 8.95
C PHE A 53 -11.74 -5.43 8.04
N ALA A 54 -11.75 -4.96 6.78
CA ALA A 54 -12.82 -5.28 5.84
C ALA A 54 -12.75 -6.77 5.44
N GLY A 55 -13.69 -7.56 5.92
CA GLY A 55 -13.81 -9.00 5.65
C GLY A 55 -13.06 -9.93 6.61
N SER A 56 -12.35 -9.39 7.61
CA SER A 56 -11.63 -10.16 8.64
C SER A 56 -12.31 -10.15 10.01
N LEU A 57 -13.21 -9.20 10.26
CA LEU A 57 -13.99 -9.13 11.50
C LEU A 57 -15.31 -9.90 11.36
N GLY A 58 -15.63 -10.69 12.39
CA GLY A 58 -16.98 -11.22 12.56
C GLY A 58 -17.97 -10.11 12.90
N THR A 59 -19.27 -10.37 12.70
CA THR A 59 -20.35 -9.40 12.94
C THR A 59 -20.30 -8.84 14.36
N SER A 60 -20.02 -9.68 15.36
CA SER A 60 -19.93 -9.26 16.76
C SER A 60 -18.76 -8.30 17.05
N GLU A 61 -17.64 -8.48 16.35
CA GLU A 61 -16.45 -7.64 16.52
C GLU A 61 -16.65 -6.29 15.83
N ALA A 62 -17.28 -6.29 14.65
CA ALA A 62 -17.67 -5.06 13.95
C ALA A 62 -18.68 -4.24 14.77
N ASP A 63 -19.70 -4.89 15.35
CA ASP A 63 -20.70 -4.24 16.20
C ASP A 63 -20.08 -3.68 17.47
N SER A 64 -19.16 -4.41 18.13
CA SER A 64 -18.46 -3.93 19.32
C SER A 64 -17.58 -2.70 19.05
N ILE A 65 -16.95 -2.64 17.87
CA ILE A 65 -16.16 -1.47 17.46
C ILE A 65 -17.08 -0.28 17.18
N LEU A 66 -18.20 -0.50 16.48
CA LEU A 66 -19.19 0.53 16.22
C LEU A 66 -19.78 1.10 17.53
N ASP A 67 -20.11 0.23 18.48
CA ASP A 67 -20.61 0.62 19.79
C ASP A 67 -19.58 1.43 20.57
N SER A 68 -18.30 1.07 20.47
CA SER A 68 -17.21 1.81 21.10
C SER A 68 -17.02 3.20 20.47
N ILE A 69 -17.10 3.31 19.14
CA ILE A 69 -17.04 4.60 18.42
C ILE A 69 -18.22 5.50 18.77
N GLN A 70 -19.43 4.95 18.90
CA GLN A 70 -20.62 5.72 19.26
C GLN A 70 -20.60 6.21 20.72
N ARG A 71 -20.02 5.42 21.63
CA ARG A 71 -19.91 5.76 23.06
C ARG A 71 -18.76 6.73 23.35
N ASP A 72 -17.75 6.79 22.49
CA ASP A 72 -16.65 7.73 22.64
C ASP A 72 -17.07 9.16 22.24
N LYS A 73 -17.47 9.94 23.25
CA LYS A 73 -17.89 11.34 23.14
C LYS A 73 -16.75 12.28 22.69
N ASN A 74 -15.48 11.82 22.76
CA ASN A 74 -14.28 12.60 22.47
C ASN A 74 -13.62 12.25 21.13
N SER A 75 -14.19 11.35 20.32
CA SER A 75 -13.61 11.00 19.01
C SER A 75 -13.60 12.16 17.97
N LYS A 76 -14.06 13.35 18.37
CA LYS A 76 -13.99 14.61 17.62
C LYS A 76 -12.97 15.60 18.18
N ASP A 77 -11.91 15.15 18.83
CA ASP A 77 -10.74 16.00 19.02
C ASP A 77 -10.10 16.25 17.64
N ILE A 78 -10.63 17.27 16.97
CA ILE A 78 -10.05 17.85 15.77
C ILE A 78 -8.80 18.58 16.24
N ASP A 79 -7.64 17.99 16.00
CA ASP A 79 -6.36 18.66 16.17
C ASP A 79 -6.24 19.79 15.14
N PHE A 80 -6.61 20.99 15.55
CA PHE A 80 -6.28 22.22 14.83
C PHE A 80 -4.82 22.54 15.15
N GLY A 81 -3.90 21.87 14.46
CA GLY A 81 -2.47 22.17 14.55
C GLY A 81 -2.25 23.67 14.33
N LEU A 82 -1.80 24.35 15.39
CA LEU A 82 -1.31 25.73 15.40
C LEU A 82 0.08 25.81 14.76
#